data_AF-A0A9E1WE43-F1
#
_entry.id   AF-A0A9E1WE43-F1
#
_cell.length_a   1.000
_cell.length_b   1.000
_cell.length_c   1.000
_cell.angle_alpha   90.00
_cell.angle_beta   90.00
_cell.angle_gamma   90.00
#
_symmetry.space_group_name_H-M   'P 1'
#
loop_
_entity.id
_entity.type
_entity.pdbx_description
1 polymer ?
#
loop_
_entity_poly.entity_id
_entity_poly.type
_entity_poly.pdbx_seq_one_letter_code
_entity_poly.pdbx_strand_id
1 'polypeptide(L)'
;RYRTRRELRGRNRELVTKSAVQWSKGKEERLKLEALWVTWGAGKADQSLMNELLGSKDHRVRAAAANVLRFNMPVIRDSNQLLEQAAGDSHERVRMTAAVAASYLPRKQGLQILGTAEKSPINNLYKQTYTYVREVLNRKPAEDDQKDRKVAAPSHLSTNDRKLYVDGSEIYSREGHCITCHQGNGKGLPDSGFPPLSGTKWVTGNQDRLIKLTLKGLMGPIEVLGKKYPGQVPMTPFEYMLKDEEISAVLTYVRNSFGNKASPITTDQVAKIRNEYKSKLGLYSPKELLKEHPLEN
;
A
#
# COMPACT_ATOMS: atom_id res chain seq x y z
N ARG A 1 -21.75 7.60 24.58
CA ARG A 1 -21.10 6.27 24.45
C ARG A 1 -19.57 6.33 24.38
N TYR A 2 -18.96 6.95 23.35
CA TYR A 2 -17.50 7.01 23.21
C TYR A 2 -16.81 7.75 24.39
N ARG A 3 -17.33 8.92 24.76
CA ARG A 3 -16.88 9.69 25.94
C ARG A 3 -16.91 8.86 27.22
N THR A 4 -18.03 8.20 27.52
CA THR A 4 -18.18 7.34 28.70
C THR A 4 -17.12 6.24 28.77
N ARG A 5 -16.85 5.54 27.66
CA ARG A 5 -15.81 4.50 27.62
C ARG A 5 -14.41 5.08 27.84
N ARG A 6 -14.13 6.26 27.28
CA ARG A 6 -12.86 6.96 27.50
C ARG A 6 -12.66 7.32 28.97
N GLU A 7 -13.68 7.87 29.61
CA GLU A 7 -13.66 8.17 31.05
C GLU A 7 -13.43 6.93 31.90
N LEU A 8 -14.12 5.82 31.59
CA LEU A 8 -13.98 4.57 32.34
C LEU A 8 -12.59 3.93 32.20
N ARG A 9 -11.90 4.11 31.06
CA ARG A 9 -10.52 3.63 30.86
C ARG A 9 -9.50 4.32 31.77
N GLY A 10 -9.78 5.54 32.23
CA GLY A 10 -8.93 6.27 33.18
C GLY A 10 -9.15 5.87 34.64
N ARG A 11 -10.07 4.94 34.94
CA ARG A 11 -10.41 4.52 36.31
C ARG A 11 -9.78 3.18 36.67
N ASN A 12 -9.89 2.80 37.94
CA ASN A 12 -9.40 1.53 38.43
C ASN A 12 -10.05 0.36 37.64
N ARG A 13 -9.21 -0.42 36.95
CA ARG A 13 -9.63 -1.51 36.07
C ARG A 13 -10.49 -2.58 36.76
N GLU A 14 -10.22 -2.89 38.02
CA GLU A 14 -10.91 -3.95 38.77
C GLU A 14 -12.31 -3.51 39.15
N LEU A 15 -12.42 -2.28 39.64
CA LEU A 15 -13.70 -1.67 39.95
C LEU A 15 -14.55 -1.54 38.68
N VAL A 16 -13.98 -1.01 37.59
CA VAL A 16 -14.70 -0.83 36.32
C VAL A 16 -15.20 -2.17 35.78
N THR A 17 -14.37 -3.20 35.79
CA THR A 17 -14.73 -4.52 35.28
C THR A 17 -15.86 -5.14 36.11
N LYS A 18 -15.70 -5.17 37.45
CA LYS A 18 -16.72 -5.70 38.37
C LYS A 18 -18.05 -4.93 38.25
N SER A 19 -17.99 -3.61 38.19
CA SER A 19 -19.18 -2.76 38.06
C SER A 19 -19.87 -2.94 36.70
N ALA A 20 -19.11 -3.07 35.59
CA ALA A 20 -19.69 -3.27 34.27
C ALA A 20 -20.42 -4.62 34.16
N VAL A 21 -19.81 -5.69 34.66
CA VAL A 21 -20.42 -7.03 34.69
C VAL A 21 -21.66 -7.06 35.59
N GLN A 22 -21.60 -6.42 36.76
CA GLN A 22 -22.76 -6.33 37.64
C GLN A 22 -23.90 -5.52 37.00
N TRP A 23 -23.58 -4.40 36.36
CA TRP A 23 -24.55 -3.53 35.69
C TRP A 23 -25.24 -4.23 34.51
N SER A 24 -24.56 -5.13 33.80
CA SER A 24 -25.12 -5.85 32.65
C SER A 24 -26.12 -6.96 33.02
N LYS A 25 -26.20 -7.36 34.29
CA LYS A 25 -27.17 -8.38 34.74
C LYS A 25 -28.60 -7.92 34.46
N GLY A 26 -29.40 -8.81 33.85
CA GLY A 26 -30.79 -8.54 33.48
C GLY A 26 -30.97 -7.52 32.34
N LYS A 27 -29.89 -7.06 31.69
CA LYS A 27 -29.98 -6.14 30.55
C LYS A 27 -30.15 -6.89 29.22
N GLU A 28 -30.67 -6.19 28.22
CA GLU A 28 -30.73 -6.68 26.83
C GLU A 28 -29.33 -7.01 26.28
N GLU A 29 -29.26 -7.90 25.29
CA GLU A 29 -28.00 -8.38 24.69
C GLU A 29 -27.11 -7.23 24.18
N ARG A 30 -27.72 -6.18 23.60
CA ARG A 30 -27.01 -4.99 23.14
C ARG A 30 -26.28 -4.27 24.28
N LEU A 31 -26.90 -4.16 25.47
CA LEU A 31 -26.28 -3.52 26.63
C LEU A 31 -25.25 -4.45 27.31
N LYS A 32 -25.45 -5.76 27.27
CA LYS A 32 -24.41 -6.72 27.67
C LYS A 32 -23.17 -6.61 26.78
N LEU A 33 -23.35 -6.38 25.49
CA LEU A 33 -22.25 -6.09 24.56
C LEU A 33 -21.55 -4.75 24.90
N GLU A 34 -22.27 -3.72 25.37
CA GLU A 34 -21.63 -2.51 25.93
C GLU A 34 -20.72 -2.85 27.10
N ALA A 35 -21.18 -3.71 28.02
CA ALA A 35 -20.38 -4.13 29.15
C ALA A 35 -19.14 -4.91 28.71
N LEU A 36 -19.26 -5.83 27.74
CA LEU A 36 -18.10 -6.54 27.17
C LEU A 36 -17.06 -5.56 26.58
N TRP A 37 -17.51 -4.52 25.89
CA TRP A 37 -16.60 -3.49 25.38
C TRP A 37 -15.97 -2.62 26.47
N VAL A 38 -16.66 -2.40 27.58
CA VAL A 38 -16.11 -1.70 28.76
C VAL A 38 -15.05 -2.58 29.45
N THR A 39 -15.31 -3.87 29.66
CA THR A 39 -14.37 -4.80 30.29
C THR A 39 -13.12 -5.01 29.43
N TRP A 40 -13.29 -5.14 28.10
CA TRP A 40 -12.17 -5.11 27.15
C TRP A 40 -11.39 -3.80 27.22
N GLY A 41 -12.08 -2.65 27.28
CA GLY A 41 -11.45 -1.35 27.44
C GLY A 41 -10.60 -1.21 28.70
N ALA A 42 -10.96 -1.91 29.78
CA ALA A 42 -10.20 -1.99 31.02
C ALA A 42 -9.04 -3.02 30.98
N GLY A 43 -8.82 -3.69 29.84
CA GLY A 43 -7.81 -4.74 29.66
C GLY A 43 -8.19 -6.09 30.28
N LYS A 44 -9.47 -6.30 30.61
CA LYS A 44 -9.98 -7.51 31.26
C LYS A 44 -11.31 -7.96 30.64
N ALA A 45 -11.27 -8.29 29.35
CA ALA A 45 -12.46 -8.82 28.67
C ALA A 45 -13.06 -9.99 29.49
N ASP A 46 -14.36 -9.90 29.75
CA ASP A 46 -15.04 -10.83 30.66
C ASP A 46 -15.43 -12.13 29.93
N GLN A 47 -15.04 -13.28 30.49
CA GLN A 47 -15.29 -14.60 29.91
C GLN A 47 -16.79 -14.93 29.85
N SER A 48 -17.55 -14.60 30.90
CA SER A 48 -18.97 -14.94 30.98
C SER A 48 -19.78 -14.18 29.93
N LEU A 49 -19.52 -12.87 29.82
CA LEU A 49 -20.11 -12.04 28.78
C LEU A 49 -19.69 -12.49 27.37
N MET A 50 -18.42 -12.87 27.17
CA MET A 50 -17.96 -13.41 25.89
C MET A 50 -18.76 -14.65 25.46
N ASN A 51 -18.86 -15.65 26.34
CA ASN A 51 -19.58 -16.89 26.08
C ASN A 51 -21.07 -16.63 25.81
N GLU A 52 -21.70 -15.78 26.62
CA GLU A 52 -23.10 -15.42 26.46
C GLU A 52 -23.38 -14.72 25.12
N LEU A 53 -22.55 -13.74 24.76
CA LEU A 53 -22.77 -12.92 23.56
C LEU A 53 -22.44 -13.66 22.27
N LEU A 54 -21.52 -14.62 22.29
CA LEU A 54 -21.30 -15.54 21.18
C LEU A 54 -22.49 -16.50 20.97
N GLY A 55 -23.33 -16.72 21.99
CA GLY A 55 -24.58 -17.48 21.90
C GLY A 55 -25.83 -16.64 21.62
N SER A 56 -25.70 -15.32 21.40
CA SER A 56 -26.82 -14.41 21.19
C SER A 56 -27.69 -14.80 19.99
N LYS A 57 -29.00 -14.52 20.06
CA LYS A 57 -29.92 -14.70 18.92
C LYS A 57 -29.62 -13.71 17.78
N ASP A 58 -29.10 -12.53 18.10
CA ASP A 58 -28.71 -11.51 17.12
C ASP A 58 -27.31 -11.76 16.57
N HIS A 59 -27.22 -12.10 15.28
CA HIS A 59 -25.95 -12.33 14.60
C HIS A 59 -24.99 -11.13 14.66
N ARG A 60 -25.50 -9.90 14.80
CA ARG A 60 -24.67 -8.68 14.92
C ARG A 60 -23.96 -8.65 16.26
N VAL A 61 -24.60 -9.15 17.32
CA VAL A 61 -24.00 -9.28 18.65
C VAL A 61 -22.95 -10.38 18.63
N ARG A 62 -23.25 -11.55 18.05
CA ARG A 62 -22.26 -12.63 17.88
C ARG A 62 -21.03 -12.19 17.09
N ALA A 63 -21.23 -11.49 15.96
CA ALA A 63 -20.13 -10.94 15.16
C ALA A 63 -19.31 -9.91 15.96
N ALA A 64 -19.96 -9.03 16.71
CA ALA A 64 -19.26 -8.06 17.56
C ALA A 64 -18.45 -8.75 18.67
N ALA A 65 -18.99 -9.80 19.31
CA ALA A 65 -18.28 -10.59 20.30
C ALA A 65 -17.07 -11.32 19.70
N ALA A 66 -17.22 -11.94 18.52
CA ALA A 66 -16.12 -12.56 17.78
C ALA A 66 -15.01 -11.55 17.42
N ASN A 67 -15.37 -10.32 17.07
CA ASN A 67 -14.39 -9.26 16.85
C ASN A 67 -13.67 -8.83 18.15
N VAL A 68 -14.35 -8.81 19.30
CA VAL A 68 -13.67 -8.60 20.59
C VAL A 68 -12.73 -9.76 20.90
N LEU A 69 -13.17 -11.00 20.67
CA LEU A 69 -12.37 -12.20 20.90
C LEU A 69 -11.03 -12.16 20.15
N ARG A 70 -11.03 -11.68 18.90
CA ARG A 70 -9.80 -11.48 18.09
C ARG A 70 -8.70 -10.74 18.84
N PHE A 71 -9.05 -9.71 19.62
CA PHE A 71 -8.08 -8.89 20.35
C PHE A 71 -7.80 -9.37 21.78
N ASN A 72 -8.48 -10.42 22.23
CA ASN A 72 -8.42 -10.90 23.62
C ASN A 72 -8.14 -12.41 23.72
N MET A 73 -7.69 -13.05 22.64
CA MET A 73 -7.41 -14.50 22.62
C MET A 73 -6.48 -14.98 23.75
N PRO A 74 -5.44 -14.22 24.19
CA PRO A 74 -4.59 -14.64 25.30
C PRO A 74 -5.27 -14.61 26.68
N VAL A 75 -6.36 -13.85 26.83
CA VAL A 75 -7.04 -13.63 28.12
C VAL A 75 -8.34 -14.45 28.21
N ILE A 76 -8.99 -14.70 27.08
CA ILE A 76 -10.19 -15.53 27.00
C ILE A 76 -9.79 -17.01 26.86
N ARG A 77 -10.25 -17.83 27.79
CA ARG A 77 -10.07 -19.28 27.77
C ARG A 77 -10.81 -19.88 26.57
N ASP A 78 -10.21 -20.94 26.02
CA ASP A 78 -10.76 -21.69 24.87
C ASP A 78 -11.03 -20.82 23.64
N SER A 79 -10.28 -19.71 23.49
CA SER A 79 -10.47 -18.73 22.42
C SER A 79 -10.45 -19.33 21.02
N ASN A 80 -9.59 -20.33 20.77
CA ASN A 80 -9.57 -21.08 19.51
C ASN A 80 -10.88 -21.85 19.26
N GLN A 81 -11.44 -22.50 20.28
CA GLN A 81 -12.70 -23.24 20.16
C GLN A 81 -13.88 -22.27 19.94
N LEU A 82 -13.89 -21.14 20.65
CA LEU A 82 -14.90 -20.09 20.47
C LEU A 82 -14.85 -19.47 19.07
N LEU A 83 -13.65 -19.29 18.49
CA LEU A 83 -13.50 -18.83 17.11
C LEU A 83 -13.92 -19.89 16.10
N GLU A 84 -13.61 -21.17 16.32
CA GLU A 84 -14.08 -22.27 15.48
C GLU A 84 -15.61 -22.35 15.46
N GLN A 85 -16.27 -22.16 16.62
CA GLN A 85 -17.72 -22.07 16.72
C GLN A 85 -18.27 -20.89 15.92
N ALA A 86 -17.65 -19.70 16.04
CA ALA A 86 -18.05 -18.52 15.27
C ALA A 86 -17.81 -18.69 13.76
N ALA A 87 -16.80 -19.46 13.36
CA ALA A 87 -16.57 -19.82 11.97
C ALA A 87 -17.67 -20.76 11.42
N GLY A 88 -18.24 -21.62 12.26
CA GLY A 88 -19.37 -22.49 11.91
C GLY A 88 -20.74 -21.83 12.00
N ASP A 89 -20.81 -20.52 12.24
CA ASP A 89 -22.07 -19.82 12.50
C ASP A 89 -23.02 -19.81 11.28
N SER A 90 -24.33 -19.85 11.53
CA SER A 90 -25.35 -19.82 10.47
C SER A 90 -25.31 -18.52 9.66
N HIS A 91 -24.87 -17.41 10.24
CA HIS A 91 -24.86 -16.10 9.60
C HIS A 91 -23.47 -15.72 9.08
N GLU A 92 -23.40 -15.38 7.78
CA GLU A 92 -22.15 -15.09 7.06
C GLU A 92 -21.28 -14.00 7.68
N ARG A 93 -21.87 -12.96 8.27
CA ARG A 93 -21.12 -11.90 8.98
C ARG A 93 -20.30 -12.44 10.16
N VAL A 94 -20.83 -13.41 10.90
CA VAL A 94 -20.13 -14.01 12.04
C VAL A 94 -18.98 -14.86 11.53
N ARG A 95 -19.25 -15.71 10.52
CA ARG A 95 -18.22 -16.53 9.85
C ARG A 95 -17.08 -15.69 9.28
N MET A 96 -17.40 -14.61 8.57
CA MET A 96 -16.40 -13.67 8.03
C MET A 96 -15.58 -13.04 9.14
N THR A 97 -16.19 -12.68 10.27
CA THR A 97 -15.47 -12.10 11.42
C THR A 97 -14.51 -13.11 12.03
N ALA A 98 -14.94 -14.37 12.17
CA ALA A 98 -14.09 -15.46 12.64
C ALA A 98 -12.94 -15.76 11.67
N ALA A 99 -13.19 -15.75 10.35
CA ALA A 99 -12.16 -15.91 9.33
C ALA A 99 -11.10 -14.78 9.41
N VAL A 100 -11.53 -13.52 9.56
CA VAL A 100 -10.60 -12.40 9.77
C VAL A 100 -9.82 -12.54 11.07
N ALA A 101 -10.45 -13.03 12.15
CA ALA A 101 -9.73 -13.29 13.39
C ALA A 101 -8.69 -14.42 13.22
N ALA A 102 -8.99 -15.42 12.40
CA ALA A 102 -8.11 -16.55 12.13
C ALA A 102 -6.77 -16.16 11.47
N SER A 103 -6.72 -15.05 10.72
CA SER A 103 -5.47 -14.59 10.09
C SER A 103 -4.39 -14.14 11.09
N TYR A 104 -4.76 -13.92 12.35
CA TYR A 104 -3.85 -13.55 13.44
C TYR A 104 -3.30 -14.77 14.20
N LEU A 105 -3.78 -15.98 13.88
CA LEU A 105 -3.39 -17.21 14.55
C LEU A 105 -2.21 -17.90 13.84
N PRO A 106 -1.49 -18.81 14.53
CA PRO A 106 -0.54 -19.70 13.89
C PRO A 106 -1.18 -20.42 12.70
N ARG A 107 -0.44 -20.52 11.59
CA ARG A 107 -0.94 -21.02 10.29
C ARG A 107 -1.87 -22.24 10.39
N LYS A 108 -1.47 -23.28 11.12
CA LYS A 108 -2.26 -24.52 11.26
C LYS A 108 -3.64 -24.26 11.86
N GLN A 109 -3.71 -23.46 12.93
CA GLN A 109 -4.95 -23.12 13.62
C GLN A 109 -5.81 -22.18 12.76
N GLY A 110 -5.18 -21.16 12.15
CA GLY A 110 -5.89 -20.23 11.29
C GLY A 110 -6.53 -20.88 10.07
N LEU A 111 -5.82 -21.82 9.41
CA LEU A 111 -6.35 -22.57 8.27
C LEU A 111 -7.49 -23.52 8.67
N GLN A 112 -7.46 -24.08 9.88
CA GLN A 112 -8.55 -24.90 10.39
C GLN A 112 -9.84 -24.08 10.55
N ILE A 113 -9.76 -22.94 11.24
CA ILE A 113 -10.90 -22.04 11.47
C ILE A 113 -11.42 -21.47 10.14
N LEU A 114 -10.51 -21.05 9.25
CA LEU A 114 -10.86 -20.60 7.90
C LEU A 114 -11.61 -21.71 7.14
N GLY A 115 -11.10 -22.94 7.14
CA GLY A 115 -11.73 -24.07 6.48
C GLY A 115 -13.14 -24.35 7.01
N THR A 116 -13.39 -24.17 8.31
CA THR A 116 -14.74 -24.26 8.88
C THR A 116 -15.66 -23.15 8.40
N ALA A 117 -15.17 -21.91 8.30
CA ALA A 117 -15.96 -20.79 7.75
C ALA A 117 -16.32 -20.96 6.27
N GLU A 118 -15.48 -21.68 5.52
CA GLU A 118 -15.63 -21.95 4.09
C GLU A 118 -16.55 -23.13 3.76
N LYS A 119 -16.98 -23.91 4.76
CA LYS A 119 -17.97 -25.00 4.56
C LYS A 119 -19.34 -24.50 4.11
N SER A 120 -19.66 -23.25 4.41
CA SER A 120 -20.91 -22.60 4.01
C SER A 120 -20.67 -21.64 2.83
N PRO A 121 -21.68 -21.38 1.98
CA PRO A 121 -21.56 -20.39 0.91
C PRO A 121 -21.08 -19.02 1.42
N ILE A 122 -20.20 -18.39 0.63
CA ILE A 122 -19.59 -17.09 0.93
C ILE A 122 -20.20 -16.03 0.01
N ASN A 123 -20.74 -14.96 0.60
CA ASN A 123 -21.21 -13.79 -0.11
C ASN A 123 -20.14 -13.25 -1.07
N ASN A 124 -20.53 -12.83 -2.28
CA ASN A 124 -19.60 -12.21 -3.22
C ASN A 124 -18.83 -11.04 -2.61
N LEU A 125 -19.46 -10.23 -1.74
CA LEU A 125 -18.82 -9.11 -1.05
C LEU A 125 -17.71 -9.53 -0.08
N TYR A 126 -17.71 -10.78 0.39
CA TYR A 126 -16.71 -11.28 1.34
C TYR A 126 -15.64 -12.15 0.68
N LYS A 127 -15.79 -12.54 -0.59
CA LYS A 127 -14.82 -13.43 -1.26
C LYS A 127 -13.39 -12.91 -1.18
N GLN A 128 -13.17 -11.62 -1.44
CA GLN A 128 -11.84 -11.00 -1.34
C GLN A 128 -11.28 -11.09 0.09
N THR A 129 -12.12 -10.90 1.11
CA THR A 129 -11.72 -11.06 2.52
C THR A 129 -11.22 -12.48 2.81
N TYR A 130 -11.92 -13.51 2.34
CA TYR A 130 -11.51 -14.90 2.54
C TYR A 130 -10.22 -15.24 1.78
N THR A 131 -10.09 -14.75 0.54
CA THR A 131 -8.85 -14.86 -0.25
C THR A 131 -7.68 -14.25 0.51
N TYR A 132 -7.83 -13.01 0.99
CA TYR A 132 -6.79 -12.32 1.74
C TYR A 132 -6.41 -13.06 3.03
N VAL A 133 -7.38 -13.54 3.81
CA VAL A 133 -7.11 -14.34 5.01
C VAL A 133 -6.29 -15.58 4.66
N ARG A 134 -6.64 -16.28 3.58
CA ARG A 134 -5.91 -17.47 3.12
C ARG A 134 -4.49 -17.14 2.66
N GLU A 135 -4.29 -16.02 1.98
CA GLU A 135 -2.99 -15.55 1.52
C GLU A 135 -2.07 -15.20 2.69
N VAL A 136 -2.58 -14.43 3.65
CA VAL A 136 -1.86 -14.10 4.89
C VAL A 136 -1.42 -15.37 5.61
N LEU A 137 -2.32 -16.34 5.79
CA LEU A 137 -2.01 -17.61 6.45
C LEU A 137 -0.99 -18.45 5.66
N ASN A 138 -0.96 -18.34 4.33
CA ASN A 138 0.01 -19.02 3.48
C ASN A 138 1.27 -18.19 3.21
N ARG A 139 1.40 -17.00 3.81
CA ARG A 139 2.50 -16.06 3.57
C ARG A 139 2.70 -15.75 2.08
N LYS A 140 1.59 -15.70 1.33
CA LYS A 140 1.61 -15.19 -0.03
C LYS A 140 1.57 -13.66 0.02
N PRO A 141 2.29 -12.96 -0.87
CA PRO A 141 2.06 -11.53 -1.08
C PRO A 141 0.59 -11.32 -1.44
N ALA A 142 -0.01 -10.22 -0.99
CA ALA A 142 -1.32 -9.82 -1.49
C ALA A 142 -1.21 -9.72 -3.02
N GLU A 143 -2.13 -10.36 -3.75
CA GLU A 143 -2.23 -10.11 -5.19
C GLU A 143 -2.45 -8.59 -5.38
N ASP A 144 -1.61 -7.96 -6.20
CA ASP A 144 -1.79 -6.53 -6.49
C ASP A 144 -3.12 -6.36 -7.22
N ASP A 145 -4.06 -5.64 -6.60
CA ASP A 145 -5.34 -5.26 -7.21
C ASP A 145 -5.13 -4.39 -8.47
N GLN A 146 -3.89 -4.02 -8.82
CA GLN A 146 -3.52 -3.59 -10.15
C GLN A 146 -3.70 -4.72 -11.17
N LYS A 147 -4.97 -5.00 -11.51
CA LYS A 147 -5.31 -5.36 -12.88
C LYS A 147 -4.53 -4.42 -13.78
N ASP A 148 -3.64 -4.98 -14.60
CA ASP A 148 -2.87 -4.31 -15.64
C ASP A 148 -3.42 -2.92 -15.93
N ARG A 149 -2.77 -1.86 -15.43
CA ARG A 149 -2.96 -0.55 -16.04
C ARG A 149 -2.60 -0.79 -17.51
N LYS A 150 -3.60 -0.94 -18.37
CA LYS A 150 -3.42 -1.14 -19.81
C LYS A 150 -2.97 0.20 -20.38
N VAL A 151 -1.72 0.54 -20.10
CA VAL A 151 -1.04 1.68 -20.69
C VAL A 151 -0.84 1.29 -22.15
N ALA A 152 -1.67 1.85 -23.03
CA ALA A 152 -1.55 1.59 -24.45
C ALA A 152 -0.22 2.17 -24.95
N ALA A 153 0.70 1.30 -25.36
CA ALA A 153 1.96 1.73 -25.93
C ALA A 153 1.74 2.41 -27.28
N PRO A 154 2.45 3.52 -27.58
CA PRO A 154 2.36 4.20 -28.87
C PRO A 154 2.64 3.26 -30.04
N SER A 155 1.87 3.40 -31.12
CA SER A 155 1.93 2.50 -32.27
C SER A 155 3.27 2.57 -33.02
N HIS A 156 4.00 3.69 -32.93
CA HIS A 156 5.29 3.87 -33.59
C HIS A 156 6.45 3.13 -32.90
N LEU A 157 6.25 2.60 -31.70
CA LEU A 157 7.27 1.81 -31.00
C LEU A 157 7.29 0.36 -31.51
N SER A 158 8.49 -0.22 -31.58
CA SER A 158 8.68 -1.64 -31.89
C SER A 158 8.08 -2.53 -30.80
N THR A 159 7.88 -3.83 -31.07
CA THR A 159 7.31 -4.75 -30.08
C THR A 159 8.10 -4.79 -28.77
N ASN A 160 9.43 -4.76 -28.84
CA ASN A 160 10.29 -4.74 -27.66
C ASN A 160 10.18 -3.41 -26.91
N ASP A 161 10.15 -2.29 -27.63
CA ASP A 161 10.03 -0.96 -27.02
C ASP A 161 8.65 -0.72 -26.41
N ARG A 162 7.60 -1.33 -26.96
CA ARG A 162 6.26 -1.31 -26.35
C ARG A 162 6.24 -2.01 -25.01
N LYS A 163 6.98 -3.11 -24.86
CA LYS A 163 7.13 -3.76 -23.55
C LYS A 163 7.86 -2.85 -22.57
N LEU A 164 9.01 -2.28 -22.97
CA LEU A 164 9.76 -1.31 -22.16
C LEU A 164 8.89 -0.11 -21.76
N TYR A 165 8.04 0.38 -22.66
CA TYR A 165 7.12 1.48 -22.38
C TYR A 165 6.08 1.12 -21.31
N VAL A 166 5.50 -0.08 -21.37
CA VAL A 166 4.52 -0.55 -20.37
C VAL A 166 5.20 -0.72 -19.02
N ASP A 167 6.34 -1.42 -18.98
CA ASP A 167 7.13 -1.62 -17.75
C ASP A 167 7.57 -0.27 -17.16
N GLY A 168 8.00 0.66 -18.02
CA GLY A 168 8.40 2.01 -17.63
C GLY A 168 7.27 2.84 -17.03
N SER A 169 6.02 2.61 -17.45
CA SER A 169 4.87 3.31 -16.88
C SER A 169 4.57 2.90 -15.45
N GLU A 170 4.82 1.64 -15.09
CA GLU A 170 4.70 1.15 -13.72
C GLU A 170 5.78 1.79 -12.86
N ILE A 171 7.05 1.72 -13.31
CA ILE A 171 8.20 2.32 -12.60
C ILE A 171 8.00 3.82 -12.38
N TYR A 172 7.53 4.55 -13.40
CA TYR A 172 7.19 5.97 -13.28
C TYR A 172 6.17 6.23 -12.16
N SER A 173 5.18 5.33 -12.03
CA SER A 173 4.04 5.45 -11.12
C SER A 173 4.33 5.01 -9.68
N ARG A 174 5.49 4.42 -9.40
CA ARG A 174 5.88 4.01 -8.04
C ARG A 174 5.98 5.24 -7.13
N GLU A 175 5.48 5.10 -5.91
CA GLU A 175 5.63 6.15 -4.89
C GLU A 175 7.12 6.41 -4.60
N GLY A 176 7.49 7.69 -4.45
CA GLY A 176 8.89 8.10 -4.26
C GLY A 176 9.75 8.08 -5.52
N HIS A 177 9.19 7.69 -6.67
CA HIS A 177 9.87 7.73 -7.97
C HIS A 177 9.45 8.98 -8.75
N CYS A 178 9.27 8.86 -10.07
CA CYS A 178 9.08 9.99 -10.97
C CYS A 178 7.74 10.73 -10.76
N ILE A 179 6.65 9.98 -10.55
CA ILE A 179 5.29 10.54 -10.46
C ILE A 179 5.11 11.50 -9.28
N THR A 180 5.80 11.27 -8.17
CA THR A 180 5.69 12.07 -6.94
C THR A 180 6.01 13.55 -7.20
N CYS A 181 7.00 13.82 -8.06
CA CYS A 181 7.43 15.18 -8.38
C CYS A 181 6.88 15.65 -9.74
N HIS A 182 7.00 14.82 -10.78
CA HIS A 182 6.64 15.20 -12.16
C HIS A 182 5.16 15.03 -12.49
N GLN A 183 4.36 14.48 -11.56
CA GLN A 183 2.92 14.27 -11.65
C GLN A 183 2.51 13.26 -12.73
N GLY A 184 1.28 12.73 -12.64
CA GLY A 184 0.78 11.74 -13.59
C GLY A 184 0.63 12.24 -15.03
N ASN A 185 0.59 13.57 -15.24
CA ASN A 185 0.52 14.20 -16.55
C ASN A 185 1.87 14.72 -17.06
N GLY A 186 2.97 14.49 -16.33
CA GLY A 186 4.30 14.95 -16.68
C GLY A 186 4.48 16.47 -16.70
N LYS A 187 3.54 17.26 -16.15
CA LYS A 187 3.64 18.72 -16.10
C LYS A 187 4.41 19.24 -14.88
N GLY A 188 4.73 18.36 -13.93
CA GLY A 188 5.34 18.74 -12.66
C GLY A 188 4.45 19.68 -11.85
N LEU A 189 5.08 20.39 -10.92
CA LEU A 189 4.48 21.46 -10.13
C LEU A 189 5.42 22.67 -10.25
N PRO A 190 5.28 23.47 -11.32
CA PRO A 190 6.25 24.51 -11.63
C PRO A 190 6.47 25.55 -10.53
N ASP A 191 5.48 25.76 -9.67
CA ASP A 191 5.54 26.74 -8.57
C ASP A 191 6.18 26.15 -7.30
N SER A 192 6.16 24.82 -7.17
CA SER A 192 6.87 24.08 -6.13
C SER A 192 8.29 23.68 -6.55
N GLY A 193 8.76 24.16 -7.71
CA GLY A 193 10.12 23.90 -8.20
C GLY A 193 10.30 22.58 -8.97
N PHE A 194 9.21 21.88 -9.31
CA PHE A 194 9.29 20.62 -10.08
C PHE A 194 9.00 20.87 -11.57
N PRO A 195 10.00 20.73 -12.46
CA PRO A 195 9.85 21.07 -13.87
C PRO A 195 8.99 20.04 -14.63
N PRO A 196 8.38 20.44 -15.77
CA PRO A 196 7.67 19.52 -16.65
C PRO A 196 8.64 18.60 -17.40
N LEU A 197 8.17 17.38 -17.70
CA LEU A 197 8.81 16.41 -18.60
C LEU A 197 8.22 16.46 -20.02
N SER A 198 7.04 17.07 -20.17
CA SER A 198 6.37 17.25 -21.47
C SER A 198 7.01 18.38 -22.28
N GLY A 199 7.29 18.12 -23.57
CA GLY A 199 7.66 19.14 -24.55
C GLY A 199 9.07 19.73 -24.39
N THR A 200 9.90 19.20 -23.49
CA THR A 200 11.23 19.76 -23.17
C THR A 200 12.36 18.99 -23.83
N LYS A 201 13.37 19.73 -24.33
CA LYS A 201 14.63 19.18 -24.88
C LYS A 201 15.48 18.46 -23.82
N TRP A 202 15.25 18.74 -22.54
CA TRP A 202 15.86 17.95 -21.45
C TRP A 202 15.44 16.48 -21.51
N VAL A 203 14.25 16.18 -22.02
CA VAL A 203 13.72 14.82 -22.17
C VAL A 203 13.90 14.29 -23.58
N THR A 204 13.51 15.05 -24.61
CA THR A 204 13.46 14.53 -25.99
C THR A 204 14.77 14.67 -26.77
N GLY A 205 15.69 15.50 -26.30
CA GLY A 205 17.01 15.68 -26.87
C GLY A 205 17.98 14.54 -26.54
N ASN A 206 19.22 14.91 -26.24
CA ASN A 206 20.35 14.03 -26.00
C ASN A 206 20.03 12.97 -24.93
N GLN A 207 20.15 11.70 -25.32
CA GLN A 207 19.86 10.56 -24.45
C GLN A 207 20.87 10.44 -23.31
N ASP A 208 22.16 10.67 -23.58
CA ASP A 208 23.21 10.56 -22.56
C ASP A 208 23.01 11.56 -21.43
N ARG A 209 22.62 12.81 -21.76
CA ARG A 209 22.23 13.82 -20.78
C ARG A 209 21.10 13.31 -19.89
N LEU A 210 20.03 12.77 -20.48
CA LEU A 210 18.88 12.25 -19.76
C LEU A 210 19.23 11.03 -18.88
N ILE A 211 20.11 10.15 -19.35
CA ILE A 211 20.55 8.98 -18.58
C ILE A 211 21.44 9.43 -17.43
N LYS A 212 22.40 10.32 -17.67
CA LYS A 212 23.30 10.88 -16.64
C LYS A 212 22.53 11.59 -15.53
N LEU A 213 21.57 12.46 -15.89
CA LEU A 213 20.75 13.18 -14.90
C LEU A 213 19.85 12.23 -14.09
N THR A 214 19.41 11.13 -14.68
CA THR A 214 18.59 10.12 -13.98
C THR A 214 19.39 9.25 -13.03
N LEU A 215 20.57 8.80 -13.46
CA LEU A 215 21.46 8.00 -12.63
C LEU A 215 21.97 8.80 -11.42
N LYS A 216 22.57 9.97 -11.70
CA LYS A 216 23.30 10.74 -10.68
C LYS A 216 22.48 11.87 -10.06
N GLY A 217 21.26 12.11 -10.51
CA GLY A 217 20.43 13.21 -10.04
C GLY A 217 20.93 14.57 -10.52
N LEU A 218 20.23 15.63 -10.12
CA LEU A 218 20.47 16.99 -10.59
C LEU A 218 20.20 18.01 -9.49
N MET A 219 21.07 19.01 -9.32
CA MET A 219 20.88 20.10 -8.36
C MET A 219 21.38 21.43 -8.90
N GLY A 220 20.69 22.52 -8.52
CA GLY A 220 21.04 23.88 -8.90
C GLY A 220 20.21 24.42 -10.07
N PRO A 221 20.46 25.69 -10.47
CA PRO A 221 19.56 26.43 -11.34
C PRO A 221 19.41 25.80 -12.72
N ILE A 222 18.16 25.57 -13.15
CA ILE A 222 17.80 25.00 -14.45
C ILE A 222 16.74 25.86 -15.13
N GLU A 223 16.80 25.94 -16.45
CA GLU A 223 15.74 26.53 -17.27
C GLU A 223 15.05 25.44 -18.09
N VAL A 224 13.72 25.39 -17.99
CA VAL A 224 12.87 24.45 -18.72
C VAL A 224 11.70 25.21 -19.33
N LEU A 225 11.61 25.18 -20.67
CA LEU A 225 10.57 25.90 -21.44
C LEU A 225 10.51 27.40 -21.10
N GLY A 226 11.66 28.06 -20.95
CA GLY A 226 11.76 29.48 -20.62
C GLY A 226 11.49 29.84 -19.16
N LYS A 227 11.03 28.90 -18.33
CA LYS A 227 10.87 29.12 -16.87
C LYS A 227 12.15 28.74 -16.15
N LYS A 228 12.65 29.65 -15.30
CA LYS A 228 13.81 29.42 -14.44
C LYS A 228 13.37 28.75 -13.13
N TYR A 229 14.07 27.70 -12.77
CA TYR A 229 13.90 26.95 -11.52
C TYR A 229 15.16 27.14 -10.69
N PRO A 230 15.05 27.60 -9.43
CA PRO A 230 16.21 27.79 -8.56
C PRO A 230 16.98 26.49 -8.27
N GLY A 231 16.32 25.34 -8.37
CA GLY A 231 16.93 24.02 -8.15
C GLY A 231 17.33 23.75 -6.70
N GLN A 232 16.55 24.28 -5.74
CA GLN A 232 16.75 24.06 -4.30
C GLN A 232 16.37 22.64 -3.86
N VAL A 233 15.42 22.02 -4.55
CA VAL A 233 15.08 20.61 -4.34
C VAL A 233 15.89 19.78 -5.33
N PRO A 234 16.75 18.85 -4.86
CA PRO A 234 17.52 18.01 -5.76
C PRO A 234 16.60 17.01 -6.46
N MET A 235 16.88 16.72 -7.72
CA MET A 235 16.36 15.53 -8.37
C MET A 235 17.11 14.31 -7.81
N THR A 236 16.36 13.38 -7.25
CA THR A 236 16.89 12.15 -6.63
C THR A 236 17.71 11.32 -7.63
N PRO A 237 18.91 10.85 -7.25
CA PRO A 237 19.70 9.92 -8.06
C PRO A 237 19.11 8.50 -8.00
N PHE A 238 18.82 7.90 -9.16
CA PHE A 238 18.25 6.54 -9.22
C PHE A 238 19.29 5.43 -9.46
N GLU A 239 20.58 5.76 -9.52
CA GLU A 239 21.66 4.79 -9.76
C GLU A 239 21.57 3.55 -8.84
N TYR A 240 21.41 3.72 -7.53
CA TYR A 240 21.37 2.57 -6.62
C TYR A 240 19.96 2.03 -6.36
N MET A 241 18.92 2.65 -6.94
CA MET A 241 17.52 2.26 -6.73
C MET A 241 16.96 1.46 -7.90
N LEU A 242 17.43 1.72 -9.12
CA LEU A 242 16.92 1.09 -10.34
C LEU A 242 18.04 0.42 -11.14
N LYS A 243 17.73 -0.77 -11.66
CA LYS A 243 18.61 -1.49 -12.60
C LYS A 243 18.62 -0.82 -13.98
N ASP A 244 19.54 -1.24 -14.84
CA ASP A 244 19.69 -0.67 -16.19
C ASP A 244 18.44 -0.85 -17.03
N GLU A 245 17.78 -2.00 -16.91
CA GLU A 245 16.52 -2.31 -17.59
C GLU A 245 15.38 -1.42 -17.09
N GLU A 246 15.34 -1.13 -15.79
CA GLU A 246 14.30 -0.28 -15.20
C GLU A 246 14.48 1.18 -15.61
N ILE A 247 15.73 1.66 -15.66
CA ILE A 247 16.04 3.01 -16.13
C ILE A 247 15.74 3.14 -17.63
N SER A 248 16.13 2.17 -18.45
CA SER A 248 15.85 2.21 -19.89
C SER A 248 14.35 2.20 -20.17
N ALA A 249 13.59 1.40 -19.41
CA ALA A 249 12.13 1.35 -19.46
C ALA A 249 11.47 2.70 -19.09
N VAL A 250 11.78 3.26 -17.91
CA VAL A 250 11.14 4.51 -17.44
C VAL A 250 11.50 5.70 -18.33
N LEU A 251 12.74 5.78 -18.83
CA LEU A 251 13.13 6.86 -19.74
C LEU A 251 12.49 6.71 -21.12
N THR A 252 12.33 5.48 -21.61
CA THR A 252 11.55 5.21 -22.84
C THR A 252 10.10 5.62 -22.68
N TYR A 253 9.48 5.33 -21.52
CA TYR A 253 8.13 5.76 -21.19
C TYR A 253 8.00 7.28 -21.19
N VAL A 254 8.88 8.00 -20.48
CA VAL A 254 8.85 9.47 -20.39
C VAL A 254 9.08 10.14 -21.76
N ARG A 255 9.97 9.59 -22.59
CA ARG A 255 10.26 10.09 -23.95
C ARG A 255 9.14 9.88 -24.97
N ASN A 256 8.16 9.02 -24.64
CA ASN A 256 7.02 8.69 -25.50
C ASN A 256 5.67 8.93 -24.83
N SER A 257 5.66 9.65 -23.71
CA SER A 257 4.49 10.02 -22.92
C SER A 257 4.29 11.54 -22.92
N PHE A 258 3.14 11.99 -22.42
CA PHE A 258 2.86 13.42 -22.21
C PHE A 258 2.95 14.27 -23.48
N GLY A 259 2.68 13.67 -24.65
CA GLY A 259 2.83 14.32 -25.95
C GLY A 259 4.25 14.27 -26.54
N ASN A 260 5.22 13.69 -25.82
CA ASN A 260 6.56 13.46 -26.35
C ASN A 260 6.55 12.32 -27.37
N LYS A 261 7.42 12.43 -28.38
CA LYS A 261 7.68 11.38 -29.36
C LYS A 261 9.17 11.40 -29.71
N ALA A 262 9.94 10.50 -29.10
CA ALA A 262 11.39 10.44 -29.29
C ALA A 262 11.90 8.99 -29.22
N SER A 263 13.10 8.75 -29.74
CA SER A 263 13.69 7.40 -29.79
C SER A 263 13.78 6.78 -28.38
N PRO A 264 13.49 5.47 -28.25
CA PRO A 264 13.63 4.75 -26.98
C PRO A 264 15.09 4.75 -26.50
N ILE A 265 15.28 4.47 -25.21
CA ILE A 265 16.59 4.28 -24.61
C ILE A 265 16.79 2.79 -24.36
N THR A 266 17.92 2.25 -24.79
CA THR A 266 18.24 0.83 -24.62
C THR A 266 18.94 0.56 -23.30
N THR A 267 18.82 -0.67 -22.79
CA THR A 267 19.54 -1.12 -21.60
C THR A 267 21.05 -0.99 -21.76
N ASP A 268 21.60 -1.32 -22.93
CA ASP A 268 23.05 -1.22 -23.20
C ASP A 268 23.56 0.22 -23.12
N GLN A 269 22.76 1.20 -23.57
CA GLN A 269 23.11 2.62 -23.43
C GLN A 269 23.21 3.02 -21.95
N VAL A 270 22.26 2.59 -21.13
CA VAL A 270 22.26 2.86 -19.69
C VAL A 270 23.46 2.19 -19.02
N ALA A 271 23.71 0.91 -19.32
CA ALA A 271 24.82 0.16 -18.76
C ALA A 271 26.18 0.79 -19.12
N LYS A 272 26.34 1.23 -20.38
CA LYS A 272 27.54 1.94 -20.84
C LYS A 272 27.77 3.21 -20.02
N ILE A 273 26.76 4.07 -19.90
CA ILE A 273 26.87 5.34 -19.17
C ILE A 273 27.09 5.11 -17.68
N ARG A 274 26.42 4.13 -17.08
CA ARG A 274 26.62 3.78 -15.67
C ARG A 274 28.07 3.37 -15.42
N ASN A 275 28.66 2.58 -16.31
CA ASN A 275 30.04 2.14 -16.18
C ASN A 275 31.04 3.29 -16.42
N GLU A 276 30.83 4.10 -17.45
CA GLU A 276 31.71 5.23 -17.81
C GLU A 276 31.79 6.29 -16.69
N TYR A 277 30.67 6.53 -15.97
CA TYR A 277 30.58 7.56 -14.94
C TYR A 277 30.46 7.00 -13.52
N LYS A 278 30.88 5.76 -13.30
CA LYS A 278 30.86 5.10 -11.98
C LYS A 278 31.63 5.87 -10.92
N SER A 279 32.73 6.53 -11.31
CA SER A 279 33.60 7.31 -10.42
C SER A 279 33.06 8.70 -10.08
N LYS A 280 32.04 9.20 -10.78
CA LYS A 280 31.42 10.49 -10.43
C LYS A 280 30.60 10.31 -9.15
N LEU A 281 30.98 11.08 -8.13
CA LEU A 281 30.28 11.17 -6.85
C LEU A 281 29.44 12.46 -6.81
N GLY A 282 28.26 12.37 -6.21
CA GLY A 282 27.35 13.51 -6.05
C GLY A 282 26.49 13.82 -7.27
N LEU A 283 25.67 14.86 -7.13
CA LEU A 283 24.69 15.28 -8.13
C LEU A 283 25.35 16.08 -9.26
N TYR A 284 24.81 15.98 -10.48
CA TYR A 284 25.19 16.93 -11.53
C TYR A 284 24.63 18.32 -11.25
N SER A 285 25.32 19.35 -11.76
CA SER A 285 24.67 20.64 -12.00
C SER A 285 24.15 20.72 -13.45
N PRO A 286 23.05 21.46 -13.71
CA PRO A 286 22.59 21.72 -15.07
C PRO A 286 23.69 22.31 -15.96
N LYS A 287 24.53 23.20 -15.41
CA LYS A 287 25.66 23.82 -16.14
C LYS A 287 26.72 22.79 -16.56
N GLU A 288 27.08 21.84 -15.69
CA GLU A 288 28.00 20.76 -16.04
C GLU A 288 27.44 19.91 -17.18
N LEU A 289 26.18 19.46 -17.06
CA LEU A 289 25.57 18.61 -18.08
C LEU A 289 25.42 19.32 -19.41
N LEU A 290 25.09 20.61 -19.43
CA LEU A 290 24.98 21.37 -20.68
C LEU A 290 26.33 21.66 -21.33
N LYS A 291 27.42 21.69 -20.55
CA LYS A 291 28.77 21.81 -21.10
C LYS A 291 29.19 20.52 -21.82
N GLU A 292 28.84 19.36 -21.27
CA GLU A 292 29.12 18.06 -21.89
C GLU A 292 28.15 17.75 -23.04
N HIS A 293 26.87 18.07 -22.83
CA HIS A 293 25.76 17.73 -23.73
C HIS A 293 24.81 18.93 -23.89
N PRO A 294 25.13 19.88 -24.79
CA PRO A 294 24.32 21.08 -25.02
C PRO A 294 22.88 20.78 -25.44
N LEU A 295 21.94 21.70 -25.17
CA LEU A 295 20.58 21.59 -25.70
C LEU A 295 20.61 21.72 -27.22
N GLU A 296 19.82 20.90 -27.88
CA GLU A 296 19.62 20.96 -29.32
C GLU A 296 18.77 22.17 -29.68
N ASN A 297 19.15 22.85 -30.76
CA ASN A 297 18.38 23.94 -31.36
C ASN A 297 16.96 23.48 -31.78
#